data_AF-A0A924N168-F1
#
_entry.id   AF-A0A924N168-F1
#
_cell.length_a   1.000
_cell.length_b   1.000
_cell.length_c   1.000
_cell.angle_alpha   90.00
_cell.angle_beta   90.00
_cell.angle_gamma   90.00
#
_symmetry.space_group_name_H-M   'P 1'
#
loop_
_entity.id
_entity.type
_entity.pdbx_description
1 polymer ?
#
loop_
_entity_poly.entity_id
_entity_poly.type
_entity_poly.pdbx_seq_one_letter_code
_entity_poly.pdbx_strand_id
1 'polypeptide(L)'
;MDHLFSALLNLRPEGWLVLLVIMLPLTVYFLLTVLRAKAEAGTEHTRLQAVRAKVQPALDTEDPPEAEEMAEEALDVVRAYPEGSLIRRVVLAVTRARTLATPDTQAATEAVIQVGESRLGLVRNVPNLLMLAGLLGTVLGLAGSLSTLAPQLAVAAQATAPAQLAKSLGQTMTAMQGAFGCSLWGILLSLISSMV
;
A
#
# COMPACT_ATOMS: atom_id res chain seq x y z
N MET A 1 -6.49 22.94 15.87
CA MET A 1 -5.55 21.83 15.59
C MET A 1 -4.92 21.27 16.87
N ASP A 2 -4.70 22.09 17.90
CA ASP A 2 -4.04 21.69 19.15
C ASP A 2 -4.77 20.56 19.92
N HIS A 3 -6.11 20.56 19.94
CA HIS A 3 -6.89 19.48 20.56
C HIS A 3 -6.81 18.14 19.81
N LEU A 4 -6.59 18.19 18.50
CA LEU A 4 -6.42 17.00 17.67
C LEU A 4 -5.04 16.38 17.91
N PHE A 5 -4.01 17.23 17.95
CA PHE A 5 -2.64 16.79 18.27
C PHE A 5 -2.53 16.26 19.70
N SER A 6 -3.17 16.90 20.67
CA SER A 6 -3.16 16.40 22.05
C SER A 6 -3.92 15.08 22.20
N ALA A 7 -5.01 14.87 21.46
CA ALA A 7 -5.72 13.59 21.41
C ALA A 7 -4.89 12.48 20.73
N LEU A 8 -4.12 12.82 19.69
CA LEU A 8 -3.22 11.88 19.00
C LEU A 8 -2.02 11.48 19.85
N LEU A 9 -1.58 12.34 20.77
CA LEU A 9 -0.42 12.11 21.65
C LEU A 9 -0.81 11.47 23.00
N ASN A 10 -2.03 11.72 23.50
CA ASN A 10 -2.57 11.08 24.71
C ASN A 10 -3.17 9.69 24.42
N LEU A 11 -2.41 8.86 23.70
CA LEU A 11 -2.73 7.46 23.56
C LEU A 11 -2.42 6.74 24.88
N ARG A 12 -3.32 5.84 25.27
CA ARG A 12 -3.06 4.87 26.32
C ARG A 12 -1.93 3.90 25.92
N PRO A 13 -1.26 3.23 26.88
CA PRO A 13 -0.16 2.31 26.58
C PRO A 13 -0.55 1.20 25.58
N GLU A 14 -1.80 0.73 25.59
CA GLU A 14 -2.31 -0.25 24.64
C GLU A 14 -2.39 0.31 23.21
N GLY A 15 -2.81 1.57 23.07
CA GLY A 15 -2.84 2.26 21.78
C GLY A 15 -1.44 2.51 21.22
N TRP A 16 -0.49 2.87 22.08
CA TRP A 16 0.93 2.94 21.72
C TRP A 16 1.49 1.59 21.28
N LEU A 17 1.06 0.49 21.90
CA LEU A 17 1.48 -0.85 21.51
C LEU A 17 0.99 -1.19 20.10
N VAL A 18 -0.29 -0.96 19.80
CA VAL A 18 -0.83 -1.16 18.43
C VAL A 18 -0.12 -0.26 17.42
N LEU A 19 0.09 1.00 17.77
CA LEU A 19 0.74 1.97 16.87
C LEU A 19 2.21 1.59 16.58
N LEU A 20 2.99 1.26 17.61
CA LEU A 20 4.42 0.97 17.46
C LEU A 20 4.72 -0.45 16.96
N VAL A 21 3.93 -1.44 17.37
CA VAL A 21 4.19 -2.85 17.05
C VAL A 21 3.52 -3.29 15.76
N ILE A 22 2.38 -2.68 15.40
CA ILE A 22 1.60 -3.09 14.22
C ILE A 22 1.66 -2.01 13.14
N MET A 23 1.19 -0.79 13.43
CA MET A 23 1.03 0.24 12.40
C MET A 23 2.36 0.76 11.87
N LEU A 24 3.33 1.01 12.74
CA LEU A 24 4.62 1.59 12.36
C LEU A 24 5.42 0.63 11.45
N PRO A 25 5.56 -0.68 11.76
CA PRO A 25 6.20 -1.62 10.85
C PRO A 25 5.49 -1.75 9.51
N LEU A 26 4.15 -1.79 9.50
CA LEU A 26 3.36 -1.80 8.26
C LEU A 26 3.62 -0.54 7.42
N THR A 27 3.67 0.62 8.06
CA THR A 27 3.94 1.91 7.39
C THR A 27 5.36 1.97 6.84
N VAL A 28 6.36 1.53 7.61
CA VAL A 28 7.76 1.46 7.15
C VAL A 28 7.88 0.48 5.98
N TYR A 29 7.28 -0.70 6.10
CA TYR A 29 7.24 -1.69 5.02
C TYR A 29 6.60 -1.10 3.75
N PHE A 30 5.45 -0.45 3.87
CA PHE A 30 4.79 0.26 2.76
C PHE A 30 5.73 1.26 2.10
N LEU A 31 6.31 2.17 2.89
CA LEU A 31 7.19 3.21 2.37
C LEU A 31 8.39 2.61 1.62
N LEU A 32 9.00 1.56 2.17
CA LEU A 32 10.09 0.86 1.51
C LEU A 32 9.64 0.20 0.20
N THR A 33 8.46 -0.43 0.17
CA THR A 33 7.94 -1.04 -1.06
C THR A 33 7.62 -0.01 -2.14
N VAL A 34 7.06 1.14 -1.78
CA VAL A 34 6.77 2.25 -2.69
C VAL A 34 8.06 2.88 -3.22
N LEU A 35 9.05 3.13 -2.36
CA LEU A 35 10.34 3.67 -2.78
C LEU A 35 11.06 2.72 -3.75
N ARG A 36 11.02 1.41 -3.47
CA ARG A 36 11.56 0.39 -4.38
C ARG A 36 10.79 0.37 -5.69
N ALA A 37 9.45 0.37 -5.66
CA ALA A 37 8.63 0.40 -6.86
C ALA A 37 8.88 1.66 -7.72
N LYS A 38 9.07 2.83 -7.08
CA LYS A 38 9.42 4.07 -7.76
C LYS A 38 10.80 4.01 -8.41
N ALA A 39 11.79 3.47 -7.71
CA ALA A 39 13.14 3.29 -8.26
C ALA A 39 13.12 2.32 -9.45
N GLU A 40 12.41 1.19 -9.31
CA GLU A 40 12.22 0.23 -10.40
C GLU A 40 11.49 0.85 -11.59
N ALA A 41 10.41 1.60 -11.36
CA ALA A 41 9.68 2.31 -12.42
C ALA A 41 10.58 3.29 -13.19
N GLY A 42 11.47 4.01 -12.49
CA GLY A 42 12.47 4.86 -13.13
C GLY A 42 13.41 4.07 -14.04
N THR A 43 13.95 2.95 -13.55
CA THR A 43 14.83 2.09 -14.35
C THR A 43 14.12 1.46 -15.55
N GLU A 44 12.87 1.03 -15.37
CA GLU A 44 12.05 0.52 -16.47
C GLU A 44 11.74 1.63 -17.46
N HIS A 45 11.45 2.86 -17.04
CA HIS A 45 11.24 3.97 -17.97
C HIS A 45 12.46 4.23 -18.86
N THR A 46 13.67 4.21 -18.30
CA THR A 46 14.91 4.35 -19.07
C THR A 46 15.10 3.17 -20.05
N ARG A 47 14.81 1.94 -19.62
CA ARG A 47 14.85 0.75 -20.50
C ARG A 47 13.83 0.85 -21.64
N LEU A 48 12.65 1.40 -21.38
CA LEU A 48 11.60 1.58 -22.39
C LEU A 48 12.05 2.59 -23.44
N GLN A 49 12.67 3.70 -23.00
CA GLN A 49 13.23 4.69 -23.91
C GLN A 49 14.33 4.09 -24.79
N ALA A 50 15.19 3.22 -24.24
CA ALA A 50 16.25 2.56 -25.01
C ALA A 50 15.68 1.60 -26.08
N VAL A 51 14.65 0.80 -25.73
CA VAL A 51 13.97 -0.07 -26.69
C VAL A 51 13.22 0.77 -27.73
N ARG A 52 12.51 1.81 -27.30
CA ARG A 52 11.81 2.72 -28.19
C ARG A 52 12.77 3.38 -29.17
N ALA A 53 13.92 3.87 -28.73
CA ALA A 53 14.91 4.49 -29.61
C ALA A 53 15.42 3.54 -30.71
N LYS A 54 15.42 2.23 -30.46
CA LYS A 54 15.78 1.20 -31.44
C LYS A 54 14.64 0.86 -32.41
N VAL A 55 13.39 0.90 -31.95
CA VAL A 55 12.21 0.57 -32.77
C VAL A 55 11.66 1.79 -33.54
N GLN A 56 11.83 3.00 -33.01
CA GLN A 56 11.35 4.26 -33.58
C GLN A 56 11.76 4.48 -35.04
N PRO A 57 13.02 4.20 -35.46
CA PRO A 57 13.42 4.36 -36.86
C PRO A 57 12.60 3.50 -37.83
N ALA A 58 12.21 2.28 -37.43
CA ALA A 58 11.39 1.38 -38.25
C ALA A 58 9.90 1.79 -38.31
N LEU A 59 9.44 2.66 -37.42
CA LEU A 59 8.08 3.18 -37.41
C LEU A 59 7.95 4.50 -38.18
N ASP A 60 9.02 5.29 -38.26
CA ASP A 60 9.00 6.66 -38.80
C ASP A 60 9.56 6.76 -40.24
N THR A 61 10.08 5.68 -40.85
CA THR A 61 10.56 5.69 -42.24
C THR A 61 9.51 5.14 -43.21
N GLU A 62 9.31 5.84 -44.35
CA GLU A 62 8.43 5.40 -45.45
C GLU A 62 8.93 4.12 -46.13
N ASP A 63 10.23 3.84 -46.02
CA ASP A 63 10.89 2.63 -46.52
C ASP A 63 11.63 1.96 -45.35
N PRO A 64 10.91 1.23 -44.47
CA PRO A 64 11.47 0.71 -43.25
C PRO A 64 12.55 -0.34 -43.57
N PRO A 65 13.72 -0.33 -42.88
CA PRO A 65 14.66 -1.44 -42.93
C PRO A 65 13.94 -2.75 -42.57
N GLU A 66 14.41 -3.89 -43.10
CA GLU A 66 13.75 -5.18 -42.95
C GLU A 66 13.23 -5.37 -41.52
N ALA A 67 11.89 -5.34 -41.37
CA ALA A 67 11.23 -5.29 -40.06
C ALA A 67 11.57 -6.49 -39.17
N GLU A 68 12.16 -7.52 -39.75
CA GLU A 68 12.65 -8.72 -39.08
C GLU A 68 14.02 -8.50 -38.43
N GLU A 69 14.99 -7.88 -39.13
CA GLU A 69 16.34 -7.58 -38.59
C GLU A 69 16.26 -6.60 -37.41
N MET A 70 15.45 -5.55 -37.54
CA MET A 70 15.22 -4.57 -36.47
C MET A 70 14.50 -5.18 -35.25
N ALA A 71 13.59 -6.15 -35.49
CA ALA A 71 12.91 -6.84 -34.42
C ALA A 71 13.87 -7.77 -33.65
N GLU A 72 14.82 -8.43 -34.33
CA GLU A 72 15.86 -9.23 -33.69
C GLU A 72 16.82 -8.36 -32.88
N GLU A 73 17.28 -7.22 -33.41
CA GLU A 73 18.12 -6.28 -32.66
C GLU A 73 17.44 -5.79 -31.37
N ALA A 74 16.16 -5.41 -31.46
CA ALA A 74 15.40 -4.99 -30.29
C ALA A 74 15.26 -6.12 -29.26
N LEU A 75 15.13 -7.36 -29.73
CA LEU A 75 14.98 -8.54 -28.88
C LEU A 75 16.29 -8.89 -28.16
N ASP A 76 17.44 -8.71 -28.82
CA ASP A 76 18.75 -8.92 -28.22
C ASP A 76 19.08 -7.89 -27.14
N VAL A 77 18.73 -6.62 -27.35
CA VAL A 77 18.81 -5.58 -26.30
C VAL A 77 17.97 -5.97 -25.09
N VAL A 78 16.77 -6.49 -25.33
CA VAL A 78 15.84 -6.88 -24.27
C VAL A 78 16.29 -8.15 -23.53
N ARG A 79 16.95 -9.09 -24.21
CA ARG A 79 17.53 -10.30 -23.58
C ARG A 79 18.61 -9.95 -22.56
N ALA A 80 19.33 -8.85 -22.76
CA ALA A 80 20.32 -8.35 -21.81
C ALA A 80 19.70 -7.77 -20.52
N TYR A 81 18.39 -7.50 -20.49
CA TYR A 81 17.72 -7.00 -19.29
C TYR A 81 17.46 -8.10 -18.24
N PRO A 82 17.39 -7.75 -16.94
CA PRO A 82 17.10 -8.71 -15.88
C PRO A 82 15.78 -9.47 -16.12
N GLU A 83 15.68 -10.73 -15.68
CA GLU A 83 14.45 -11.56 -15.80
C GLU A 83 13.23 -10.96 -15.07
N GLY A 84 13.49 -10.10 -14.10
CA GLY A 84 12.47 -9.34 -13.38
C GLY A 84 11.92 -8.11 -14.14
N SER A 85 12.54 -7.70 -15.25
CA SER A 85 12.13 -6.50 -16.01
C SER A 85 10.77 -6.71 -16.67
N LEU A 86 9.89 -5.71 -16.51
CA LEU A 86 8.57 -5.72 -17.11
C LEU A 86 8.69 -5.66 -18.62
N ILE A 87 9.56 -4.78 -19.14
CA ILE A 87 9.77 -4.62 -20.58
C ILE A 87 10.25 -5.92 -21.21
N ARG A 88 11.16 -6.64 -20.55
CA ARG A 88 11.59 -7.95 -21.03
C ARG A 88 10.45 -8.94 -21.13
N ARG A 89 9.61 -9.04 -20.09
CA ARG A 89 8.46 -9.94 -20.08
C ARG A 89 7.44 -9.59 -21.16
N VAL A 90 7.16 -8.29 -21.32
CA VAL A 90 6.23 -7.76 -22.31
C VAL A 90 6.71 -8.06 -23.73
N VAL A 91 7.95 -7.68 -24.05
CA VAL A 91 8.51 -7.90 -25.39
C VAL A 91 8.59 -9.39 -25.70
N LEU A 92 9.05 -10.23 -24.78
CA LEU A 92 9.07 -11.68 -24.99
C LEU A 92 7.67 -12.28 -25.16
N ALA A 93 6.67 -11.79 -24.42
CA ALA A 93 5.28 -12.23 -24.59
C ALA A 93 4.74 -11.84 -25.97
N VAL A 94 5.00 -10.62 -26.43
CA VAL A 94 4.61 -10.13 -27.77
C VAL A 94 5.32 -10.91 -28.87
N THR A 95 6.62 -11.17 -28.77
CA THR A 95 7.35 -11.98 -29.76
C THR A 95 6.78 -13.40 -29.82
N ARG A 96 6.54 -14.04 -28.67
CA ARG A 96 5.92 -15.38 -28.64
C ARG A 96 4.55 -15.37 -29.29
N ALA A 97 3.74 -14.34 -29.03
CA ALA A 97 2.43 -14.20 -29.66
C ALA A 97 2.52 -14.03 -31.19
N ARG A 98 3.54 -13.30 -31.70
CA ARG A 98 3.80 -13.17 -33.15
C ARG A 98 4.13 -14.50 -33.82
N THR A 99 4.77 -15.43 -33.11
CA THR A 99 5.11 -16.75 -33.66
C THR A 99 3.94 -17.73 -33.72
N LEU A 100 2.76 -17.36 -33.19
CA LEU A 100 1.55 -18.18 -33.28
C LEU A 100 0.89 -18.03 -34.65
N ALA A 101 0.31 -19.13 -35.14
CA ALA A 101 -0.40 -19.17 -36.43
C ALA A 101 -1.56 -18.16 -36.53
N THR A 102 -2.14 -17.77 -35.38
CA THR A 102 -3.13 -16.71 -35.24
C THR A 102 -2.69 -15.77 -34.12
N PRO A 103 -2.03 -14.64 -34.43
CA PRO A 103 -1.58 -13.70 -33.41
C PRO A 103 -2.79 -13.05 -32.72
N ASP A 104 -3.04 -13.46 -31.48
CA ASP A 104 -4.08 -12.89 -30.64
C ASP A 104 -3.51 -11.68 -29.88
N THR A 105 -3.78 -10.49 -30.40
CA THR A 105 -3.36 -9.23 -29.80
C THR A 105 -4.08 -8.93 -28.49
N GLN A 106 -5.26 -9.51 -28.26
CA GLN A 106 -5.98 -9.38 -26.97
C GLN A 106 -5.26 -10.20 -25.91
N ALA A 107 -4.95 -11.47 -26.19
CA ALA A 107 -4.19 -12.32 -25.27
C ALA A 107 -2.80 -11.75 -24.94
N ALA A 108 -2.11 -11.17 -25.94
CA ALA A 108 -0.84 -10.48 -25.71
C ALA A 108 -1.00 -9.27 -24.79
N THR A 109 -2.04 -8.45 -24.99
CA THR A 109 -2.31 -7.28 -24.15
C THR A 109 -2.71 -7.68 -22.72
N GLU A 110 -3.51 -8.73 -22.55
CA GLU A 110 -3.88 -9.27 -21.24
C GLU A 110 -2.65 -9.77 -20.46
N ALA A 111 -1.73 -10.47 -21.12
CA ALA A 111 -0.49 -10.93 -20.51
C ALA A 111 0.38 -9.75 -20.00
N VAL A 112 0.41 -8.64 -20.74
CA VAL A 112 1.11 -7.41 -20.34
C VAL A 112 0.44 -6.79 -19.11
N ILE A 113 -0.89 -6.67 -19.11
CA ILE A 113 -1.66 -6.12 -17.99
C ILE A 113 -1.43 -6.98 -16.73
N GLN A 114 -1.56 -8.30 -16.86
CA GLN A 114 -1.38 -9.24 -15.75
C GLN A 114 0.02 -9.15 -15.12
N VAL A 115 1.06 -9.01 -15.96
CA VAL A 115 2.44 -8.83 -15.49
C VAL A 115 2.60 -7.51 -14.73
N GLY A 116 1.95 -6.44 -15.19
CA GLY A 116 1.93 -5.13 -14.50
C GLY A 116 1.18 -5.15 -13.17
N GLU A 117 0.05 -5.84 -13.08
CA GLU A 117 -0.80 -5.87 -11.88
C GLU A 117 -0.18 -6.62 -10.69
N SER A 118 0.57 -7.70 -10.96
CA SER A 118 1.13 -8.57 -9.91
C SER A 118 2.03 -7.83 -8.90
N ARG A 119 2.77 -6.79 -9.33
CA ARG A 119 3.64 -6.00 -8.46
C ARG A 119 2.89 -4.90 -7.70
N LEU A 120 1.83 -4.35 -8.30
CA LEU A 120 1.03 -3.26 -7.72
C LEU A 120 -0.03 -3.77 -6.72
N GLY A 121 -0.43 -5.04 -6.82
CA GLY A 121 -1.45 -5.62 -5.94
C GLY A 121 -1.14 -5.52 -4.45
N LEU A 122 0.14 -5.69 -4.06
CA LEU A 122 0.54 -5.56 -2.65
C LEU A 122 0.46 -4.11 -2.17
N VAL A 123 0.93 -3.15 -2.96
CA VAL A 123 0.89 -1.71 -2.63
C VAL A 123 -0.56 -1.23 -2.48
N ARG A 124 -1.46 -1.72 -3.35
CA ARG A 124 -2.91 -1.39 -3.31
C ARG A 124 -3.61 -1.87 -2.04
N ASN A 125 -3.12 -2.94 -1.40
CA ASN A 125 -3.77 -3.51 -0.22
C ASN A 125 -3.31 -2.90 1.10
N VAL A 126 -2.16 -2.20 1.13
CA VAL A 126 -1.62 -1.66 2.39
C VAL A 126 -2.51 -0.57 3.02
N PRO A 127 -3.11 0.39 2.28
CA PRO A 127 -4.05 1.35 2.87
C PRO A 127 -5.19 0.65 3.62
N ASN A 128 -5.75 -0.40 3.02
CA ASN A 128 -6.81 -1.20 3.64
C ASN A 128 -6.34 -1.89 4.93
N LEU A 129 -5.12 -2.43 4.94
CA LEU A 129 -4.53 -3.04 6.14
C LEU A 129 -4.28 -2.02 7.25
N LEU A 130 -3.81 -0.81 6.93
CA LEU A 130 -3.62 0.27 7.89
C LEU A 130 -4.94 0.73 8.51
N MET A 131 -5.99 0.84 7.69
CA MET A 131 -7.34 1.16 8.16
C MET A 131 -7.88 0.05 9.08
N LEU A 132 -7.78 -1.22 8.68
CA LEU A 132 -8.19 -2.37 9.49
C LEU A 132 -7.40 -2.45 10.81
N ALA A 133 -6.10 -2.16 10.80
CA ALA A 133 -5.30 -2.08 12.01
C ALA A 133 -5.79 -0.95 12.95
N GLY A 134 -6.21 0.19 12.39
CA GLY A 134 -6.80 1.29 13.16
C GLY A 134 -8.11 0.89 13.84
N LEU A 135 -8.95 0.16 13.11
CA LEU A 135 -10.19 -0.41 13.65
C LEU A 135 -9.91 -1.46 14.74
N LEU A 136 -8.91 -2.31 14.55
CA LEU A 136 -8.49 -3.26 15.57
C LEU A 136 -8.03 -2.54 16.85
N GLY A 137 -7.28 -1.45 16.71
CA GLY A 137 -6.88 -0.59 17.83
C GLY A 137 -8.08 -0.03 18.60
N THR A 138 -9.14 0.42 17.92
CA THR A 138 -10.38 0.84 18.59
C THR A 138 -11.06 -0.31 19.34
N VAL A 139 -11.15 -1.50 18.74
CA VAL A 139 -11.79 -2.66 19.38
C VAL A 139 -11.03 -3.04 20.66
N LEU A 140 -9.70 -3.09 20.61
CA LEU A 140 -8.86 -3.38 21.78
C LEU A 140 -8.99 -2.29 22.85
N GLY A 141 -8.99 -1.01 22.46
CA GLY A 141 -9.16 0.11 23.38
C GLY A 141 -10.52 0.11 24.08
N LEU A 142 -11.60 -0.20 23.34
CA LEU A 142 -12.94 -0.32 23.91
C LEU A 142 -13.09 -1.56 24.80
N ALA A 143 -12.55 -2.71 24.39
CA ALA A 143 -12.55 -3.92 25.21
C ALA A 143 -11.82 -3.70 26.55
N GLY A 144 -10.66 -3.04 26.51
CA GLY A 144 -9.94 -2.62 27.71
C GLY A 144 -10.77 -1.68 28.59
N SER A 145 -11.41 -0.68 27.98
CA SER A 145 -12.28 0.27 28.69
C SER A 145 -13.44 -0.45 29.40
N LEU A 146 -14.13 -1.37 28.71
CA LEU A 146 -15.24 -2.16 29.25
C LEU A 146 -14.80 -3.04 30.42
N SER A 147 -13.62 -3.66 30.34
CA SER A 147 -13.08 -4.49 31.44
C SER A 147 -12.85 -3.69 32.72
N THR A 148 -12.47 -2.41 32.60
CA THR A 148 -12.25 -1.51 33.74
C THR A 148 -13.52 -0.83 34.24
N LEU A 149 -14.53 -0.68 33.37
CA LEU A 149 -15.81 -0.04 33.66
C LEU A 149 -16.72 -0.92 34.52
N ALA A 150 -16.81 -2.23 34.22
CA ALA A 150 -17.68 -3.15 34.93
C ALA A 150 -17.46 -3.16 36.47
N PRO A 151 -16.21 -3.29 36.98
CA PRO A 151 -15.97 -3.23 38.43
C PRO A 151 -16.19 -1.82 39.00
N GLN A 152 -15.89 -0.76 38.25
CA GLN A 152 -16.12 0.62 38.72
C GLN A 152 -17.60 0.97 38.85
N LEU A 153 -18.44 0.47 37.93
CA LEU A 153 -19.90 0.62 38.00
C LEU A 153 -20.49 -0.15 39.18
N ALA A 154 -19.97 -1.35 39.48
CA ALA A 154 -20.40 -2.11 40.65
C ALA A 154 -20.07 -1.38 41.97
N VAL A 155 -18.88 -0.76 42.07
CA VAL A 155 -18.49 0.04 43.24
C VAL A 155 -19.27 1.35 43.31
N ALA A 156 -19.49 2.03 42.17
CA ALA A 156 -20.25 3.28 42.12
C ALA A 156 -21.74 3.08 42.43
N ALA A 157 -22.34 1.95 42.05
CA ALA A 157 -23.71 1.59 42.41
C ALA A 157 -23.86 1.36 43.93
N GLN A 158 -22.78 0.98 44.61
CA GLN A 158 -22.74 0.82 46.07
C GLN A 158 -22.30 2.10 46.80
N ALA A 159 -21.61 3.02 46.11
CA ALA A 159 -21.10 4.25 46.69
C ALA A 159 -22.07 5.42 46.53
N THR A 160 -22.55 5.96 47.64
CA THR A 160 -23.45 7.14 47.72
C THR A 160 -22.77 8.49 47.40
N ALA A 161 -21.52 8.50 46.92
CA ALA A 161 -20.72 9.71 46.72
C ALA A 161 -20.62 10.12 45.23
N PRO A 162 -21.22 11.26 44.82
CA PRO A 162 -21.21 11.74 43.43
C PRO A 162 -19.80 11.95 42.84
N ALA A 163 -18.81 12.26 43.68
CA ALA A 163 -17.44 12.52 43.26
C ALA A 163 -16.72 11.27 42.71
N GLN A 164 -17.03 10.07 43.23
CA GLN A 164 -16.46 8.83 42.69
C GLN A 164 -17.02 8.52 41.30
N LEU A 165 -18.31 8.78 41.10
CA LEU A 165 -18.99 8.56 39.83
C LEU A 165 -18.43 9.47 38.71
N ALA A 166 -18.16 10.75 39.02
CA ALA A 166 -17.52 11.69 38.10
C ALA A 166 -16.10 11.25 37.71
N LYS A 167 -15.33 10.69 38.64
CA LYS A 167 -13.97 10.17 38.38
C LYS A 167 -13.98 8.97 37.44
N SER A 168 -14.91 8.02 37.63
CA SER A 168 -15.07 6.83 36.78
C SER A 168 -15.48 7.20 35.35
N LEU A 169 -16.40 8.15 35.22
CA LEU A 169 -16.81 8.68 33.92
C LEU A 169 -15.66 9.41 33.20
N GLY A 170 -14.89 10.22 33.93
CA GLY A 170 -13.70 10.88 33.39
C GLY A 170 -12.67 9.88 32.84
N GLN A 171 -12.34 8.84 33.61
CA GLN A 171 -11.41 7.79 33.17
C GLN A 171 -11.90 7.05 31.92
N THR A 172 -13.21 6.80 31.83
CA THR A 172 -13.84 6.16 30.68
C THR A 172 -13.78 7.04 29.43
N MET A 173 -14.08 8.34 29.58
CA MET A 173 -13.96 9.29 28.47
C MET A 173 -12.53 9.36 27.94
N THR A 174 -11.52 9.39 28.82
CA THR A 174 -10.12 9.36 28.40
C THR A 174 -9.76 8.06 27.69
N ALA A 175 -10.29 6.92 28.13
CA ALA A 175 -10.06 5.63 27.49
C ALA A 175 -10.69 5.56 26.08
N MET A 176 -11.91 6.08 25.92
CA MET A 176 -12.55 6.24 24.61
C MET A 176 -11.76 7.17 23.69
N GLN A 177 -11.27 8.32 24.20
CA GLN A 177 -10.44 9.25 23.41
C GLN A 177 -9.19 8.56 22.87
N GLY A 178 -8.51 7.76 23.69
CA GLY A 178 -7.34 6.99 23.25
C GLY A 178 -7.68 5.95 22.17
N ALA A 179 -8.80 5.23 22.31
CA ALA A 179 -9.26 4.29 21.31
C ALA A 179 -9.55 4.98 19.96
N PHE A 180 -10.28 6.11 19.98
CA PHE A 180 -10.54 6.90 18.77
C PHE A 180 -9.24 7.44 18.14
N GLY A 181 -8.25 7.81 18.96
CA GLY A 181 -6.92 8.23 18.48
C GLY A 181 -6.25 7.17 17.58
N CYS A 182 -6.34 5.88 17.94
CA CYS A 182 -5.82 4.79 17.10
C CYS A 182 -6.54 4.71 15.74
N SER A 183 -7.86 4.84 15.71
CA SER A 183 -8.59 4.86 14.42
C SER A 183 -8.20 6.06 13.56
N LEU A 184 -8.04 7.23 14.18
CA LEU A 184 -7.64 8.45 13.48
C LEU A 184 -6.24 8.30 12.86
N TRP A 185 -5.30 7.69 13.59
CA TRP A 185 -3.99 7.34 13.04
C TRP A 185 -4.08 6.36 11.87
N GLY A 186 -4.90 5.31 11.98
CA GLY A 186 -5.10 4.36 10.88
C GLY A 186 -5.68 5.02 9.62
N ILE A 187 -6.65 5.92 9.78
CA ILE A 187 -7.23 6.68 8.68
C ILE A 187 -6.21 7.64 8.07
N LEU A 188 -5.49 8.41 8.88
CA LEU A 188 -4.47 9.35 8.39
C LEU A 188 -3.36 8.63 7.62
N LEU A 189 -2.85 7.52 8.16
CA LEU A 189 -1.82 6.72 7.49
C LEU A 189 -2.36 6.09 6.20
N SER A 190 -3.60 5.60 6.22
CA SER A 190 -4.28 5.09 5.02
C SER A 190 -4.40 6.17 3.94
N LEU A 191 -4.85 7.37 4.30
CA LEU A 191 -5.00 8.50 3.37
C LEU A 191 -3.65 8.88 2.74
N ILE A 192 -2.61 9.04 3.57
CA ILE A 192 -1.26 9.35 3.10
C ILE A 192 -0.76 8.25 2.14
N SER A 193 -0.98 6.98 2.49
CA SER A 193 -0.58 5.86 1.64
C SER A 193 -1.38 5.77 0.32
N SER A 194 -2.63 6.24 0.31
CA SER A 194 -3.47 6.22 -0.89
C SER A 194 -3.16 7.35 -1.89
N MET A 195 -2.46 8.40 -1.45
CA MET A 195 -2.06 9.53 -2.29
C MET A 195 -0.78 9.28 -3.10
N VAL A 196 -0.10 8.15 -2.88
CA VAL A 196 1.16 7.78 -3.56
C VAL A 196 0.91 6.71 -4.60
#